data_AF-A0A928XE45-F1
#
_entry.id   AF-A0A928XE45-F1
#
_cell.length_a   1.000
_cell.length_b   1.000
_cell.length_c   1.000
_cell.angle_alpha   90.00
_cell.angle_beta   90.00
_cell.angle_gamma   90.00
#
_symmetry.space_group_name_H-M   'P 1'
#
loop_
_entity.id
_entity.type
_entity.pdbx_description
1 polymer ?
#
loop_
_entity_poly.entity_id
_entity_poly.type
_entity_poly.pdbx_seq_one_letter_code
_entity_poly.pdbx_strand_id
1 'polypeptide(L)'
;MALTANRNVDHYLDQELRSLAVAASVHVYKGSFVGLNASGYARPLTAGDAFAGLAYEESDNSAGSNGAKSVRVYTLGDFAHALSGATAAHVGRPVFASSDDTLTFTSDGNTYVGVVSDVPGSGEIILRLDVGRRQVKTIVHAVEDLSAGSDIAARAMHAFGKEAWIVGARVVNQATTAAGIDDSNPCVVAVQKGGQTVASKTFNTGAPFPDANTASSLGTISNADADGGDVLTVSVTNGATANPGPFLVEVDYV
;
A
#
# COMPACT_ATOMS: atom_id res chain seq x y z
N MET A 1 -1.65 -36.11 -8.32
CA MET A 1 -1.32 -37.12 -9.36
C MET A 1 0.05 -36.76 -9.93
N ALA A 2 1.01 -37.67 -9.95
CA ALA A 2 2.36 -37.40 -10.46
C ALA A 2 2.37 -37.38 -11.99
N LEU A 3 3.19 -36.52 -12.62
CA LEU A 3 3.41 -36.57 -14.06
C LEU A 3 4.07 -37.91 -14.43
N THR A 4 3.46 -38.65 -15.35
CA THR A 4 3.98 -39.93 -15.87
C THR A 4 4.57 -39.81 -17.28
N ALA A 5 4.50 -38.61 -17.88
CA ALA A 5 5.10 -38.28 -19.17
C ALA A 5 5.35 -36.76 -19.28
N ASN A 6 6.17 -36.35 -20.25
CA ASN A 6 6.40 -34.95 -20.57
C ASN A 6 5.08 -34.25 -20.92
N ARG A 7 4.85 -33.07 -20.36
CA ARG A 7 3.72 -32.21 -20.71
C ARG A 7 4.24 -30.95 -21.36
N ASN A 8 3.71 -30.62 -22.54
CA ASN A 8 3.93 -29.31 -23.14
C ASN A 8 3.18 -28.27 -22.30
N VAL A 9 3.91 -27.26 -21.84
CA VAL A 9 3.36 -26.12 -21.12
C VAL A 9 3.56 -24.92 -22.02
N ASP A 10 2.48 -24.20 -22.31
CA ASP A 10 2.58 -22.95 -23.05
C ASP A 10 3.42 -21.96 -22.24
N HIS A 11 4.51 -21.50 -22.85
CA HIS A 11 5.36 -20.45 -22.29
C HIS A 11 4.94 -19.13 -22.92
N TYR A 12 4.32 -18.27 -22.11
CA TYR A 12 4.07 -16.90 -22.50
C TYR A 12 5.39 -16.12 -22.35
N LEU A 13 6.20 -16.06 -23.41
CA LEU A 13 7.20 -15.00 -23.54
C LEU A 13 6.40 -13.72 -23.71
N ASP A 14 6.22 -12.95 -22.65
CA ASP A 14 6.07 -11.49 -22.68
C ASP A 14 5.94 -11.04 -21.22
N GLN A 15 7.05 -10.58 -20.63
CA GLN A 15 6.98 -9.83 -19.37
C GLN A 15 6.45 -8.40 -19.60
N GLU A 16 6.26 -8.01 -20.87
CA GLU A 16 5.79 -6.69 -21.27
C GLU A 16 4.27 -6.65 -21.43
N LEU A 17 3.63 -7.62 -22.11
CA LEU A 17 2.20 -7.62 -22.40
C LEU A 17 1.48 -8.85 -21.83
N ARG A 18 0.46 -8.60 -21.00
CA ARG A 18 -0.36 -9.67 -20.39
C ARG A 18 -1.82 -9.52 -20.76
N SER A 19 -2.46 -10.61 -21.18
CA SER A 19 -3.91 -10.66 -21.41
C SER A 19 -4.63 -11.03 -20.10
N LEU A 20 -5.65 -10.24 -19.74
CA LEU A 20 -6.47 -10.42 -18.54
C LEU A 20 -7.95 -10.43 -18.90
N ALA A 21 -8.71 -11.32 -18.26
CA ALA A 21 -10.16 -11.38 -18.40
C ALA A 21 -10.83 -10.16 -17.74
N VAL A 22 -11.70 -9.46 -18.47
CA VAL A 22 -12.35 -8.22 -17.99
C VAL A 22 -13.59 -8.56 -17.16
N ALA A 23 -13.82 -7.79 -16.10
CA ALA A 23 -15.00 -7.92 -15.26
C ALA A 23 -16.30 -7.65 -16.05
N ALA A 24 -17.42 -8.21 -15.59
CA ALA A 24 -18.74 -7.95 -16.16
C ALA A 24 -19.08 -6.45 -16.04
N SER A 25 -19.81 -5.93 -17.02
CA SER A 25 -20.37 -4.58 -16.99
C SER A 25 -19.33 -3.47 -16.78
N VAL A 26 -18.14 -3.65 -17.36
CA VAL A 26 -17.01 -2.73 -17.21
C VAL A 26 -16.41 -2.40 -18.58
N HIS A 27 -15.95 -1.17 -18.72
CA HIS A 27 -15.24 -0.65 -19.89
C HIS A 27 -13.84 -0.20 -19.48
N VAL A 28 -12.81 -0.77 -20.10
CA VAL A 28 -11.41 -0.38 -19.90
C VAL A 28 -10.95 0.42 -21.10
N TYR A 29 -10.54 1.68 -20.88
CA TYR A 29 -9.98 2.52 -21.93
C TYR A 29 -8.49 2.25 -22.14
N LYS A 30 -8.01 2.45 -23.36
CA LYS A 30 -6.58 2.40 -23.65
C LYS A 30 -5.83 3.46 -22.82
N GLY A 31 -4.71 3.07 -22.23
CA GLY A 31 -3.86 3.95 -21.43
C GLY A 31 -4.31 4.13 -19.98
N SER A 32 -5.43 3.53 -19.57
CA SER A 32 -5.86 3.61 -18.17
C SER A 32 -5.11 2.60 -17.29
N PHE A 33 -4.96 2.92 -16.00
CA PHE A 33 -4.47 1.96 -15.02
C PHE A 33 -5.53 0.89 -14.77
N VAL A 34 -5.10 -0.37 -14.80
CA VAL A 34 -5.96 -1.54 -14.63
C VAL A 34 -5.72 -2.13 -13.25
N GLY A 35 -6.81 -2.33 -12.51
CA GLY A 35 -6.83 -3.06 -11.24
C GLY A 35 -7.49 -4.43 -11.40
N LEU A 36 -7.18 -5.35 -10.47
CA LEU A 36 -7.91 -6.61 -10.32
C LEU A 36 -8.91 -6.50 -9.18
N ASN A 37 -10.16 -6.88 -9.44
CA ASN A 37 -11.15 -7.04 -8.38
C ASN A 37 -10.84 -8.28 -7.51
N ALA A 38 -11.58 -8.46 -6.42
CA ALA A 38 -11.40 -9.59 -5.49
C ALA A 38 -11.55 -10.98 -6.16
N SER A 39 -12.26 -11.05 -7.29
CA SER A 39 -12.45 -12.28 -8.07
C SER A 39 -11.37 -12.48 -9.16
N GLY A 40 -10.39 -11.58 -9.27
CA GLY A 40 -9.28 -11.67 -10.21
C GLY A 40 -9.57 -11.16 -11.63
N TYR A 41 -10.68 -10.45 -11.85
CA TYR A 41 -10.99 -9.86 -13.16
C TYR A 41 -10.50 -8.41 -13.27
N ALA A 42 -10.01 -8.06 -14.45
CA ALA A 42 -9.52 -6.74 -14.79
C ALA A 42 -10.66 -5.71 -14.85
N ARG A 43 -10.40 -4.51 -14.31
CA ARG A 43 -11.29 -3.36 -14.35
C ARG A 43 -10.48 -2.04 -14.33
N PRO A 44 -11.07 -0.88 -14.66
CA PRO A 44 -10.49 0.41 -14.32
C PRO A 44 -10.08 0.43 -12.85
N LEU A 45 -8.83 0.79 -12.59
CA LEU A 45 -8.26 0.78 -11.25
C LEU A 45 -9.11 1.65 -10.31
N THR A 46 -9.48 1.07 -9.18
CA THR A 46 -9.96 1.80 -8.01
C THR A 46 -8.89 1.76 -6.93
N ALA A 47 -8.75 2.82 -6.13
CA ALA A 47 -7.87 2.83 -4.96
C ALA A 47 -8.03 1.56 -4.11
N GLY A 48 -6.91 0.91 -3.80
CA GLY A 48 -6.85 -0.33 -3.02
C GLY A 48 -6.84 -1.61 -3.87
N ASP A 49 -7.17 -1.54 -5.16
CA ASP A 49 -7.08 -2.69 -6.06
C ASP A 49 -5.64 -3.18 -6.19
N ALA A 50 -5.47 -4.48 -6.49
CA ALA A 50 -4.18 -4.99 -6.94
C ALA A 50 -3.89 -4.45 -8.34
N PHE A 51 -2.80 -3.70 -8.49
CA PHE A 51 -2.40 -3.15 -9.78
C PHE A 51 -2.07 -4.28 -10.77
N ALA A 52 -2.63 -4.22 -11.97
CA ALA A 52 -2.47 -5.23 -13.02
C ALA A 52 -1.63 -4.73 -14.21
N GLY A 53 -1.45 -3.42 -14.35
CA GLY A 53 -0.68 -2.81 -15.44
C GLY A 53 -1.42 -1.64 -16.10
N LEU A 54 -0.85 -1.14 -17.20
CA LEU A 54 -1.43 -0.07 -18.01
C LEU A 54 -2.14 -0.65 -19.24
N ALA A 55 -3.38 -0.27 -19.53
CA ALA A 55 -4.13 -0.81 -20.66
C ALA A 55 -3.45 -0.50 -22.01
N TYR A 56 -3.09 -1.54 -22.77
CA TYR A 56 -2.52 -1.40 -24.11
C TYR A 56 -3.59 -1.07 -25.15
N GLU A 57 -4.80 -1.58 -24.94
CA GLU A 57 -5.95 -1.46 -25.82
C GLU A 57 -7.22 -1.17 -25.04
N GLU A 58 -8.21 -0.66 -25.73
CA GLU A 58 -9.56 -0.51 -25.20
C GLU A 58 -10.28 -1.87 -25.21
N SER A 59 -11.02 -2.17 -24.14
CA SER A 59 -11.87 -3.35 -24.05
C SER A 59 -13.19 -2.99 -23.36
N ASP A 60 -14.28 -3.01 -24.12
CA ASP A 60 -15.63 -2.82 -23.61
C ASP A 60 -16.31 -4.18 -23.33
N ASN A 61 -16.54 -4.45 -22.04
CA ASN A 61 -17.33 -5.59 -21.55
C ASN A 61 -18.61 -5.13 -20.83
N SER A 62 -19.11 -3.93 -21.14
CA SER A 62 -20.26 -3.31 -20.46
C SER A 62 -21.55 -4.13 -20.54
N ALA A 63 -21.70 -4.92 -21.61
CA ALA A 63 -22.84 -5.81 -21.82
C ALA A 63 -22.54 -7.30 -21.55
N GLY A 64 -21.32 -7.63 -21.12
CA GLY A 64 -20.84 -9.01 -20.99
C GLY A 64 -20.79 -9.52 -19.55
N SER A 65 -20.73 -10.84 -19.41
CA SER A 65 -20.39 -11.50 -18.14
C SER A 65 -18.88 -11.43 -17.85
N ASN A 66 -18.48 -11.84 -16.65
CA ASN A 66 -17.08 -11.90 -16.27
C ASN A 66 -16.28 -12.75 -17.26
N GLY A 67 -15.20 -12.19 -17.82
CA GLY A 67 -14.31 -12.87 -18.77
C GLY A 67 -14.87 -13.09 -20.18
N ALA A 68 -16.04 -12.51 -20.52
CA ALA A 68 -16.53 -12.54 -21.89
C ALA A 68 -15.63 -11.76 -22.88
N LYS A 69 -14.85 -10.82 -22.37
CA LYS A 69 -13.80 -10.07 -23.08
C LYS A 69 -12.49 -10.14 -22.30
N SER A 70 -11.39 -9.86 -23.00
CA SER A 70 -10.05 -9.75 -22.42
C SER A 70 -9.41 -8.45 -22.84
N VAL A 71 -8.55 -7.92 -21.98
CA VAL A 71 -7.74 -6.72 -22.22
C VAL A 71 -6.27 -7.07 -22.09
N ARG A 72 -5.45 -6.56 -23.01
CA ARG A 72 -4.00 -6.60 -22.88
C ARG A 72 -3.49 -5.41 -22.08
N VAL A 73 -2.57 -5.65 -21.15
CA VAL A 73 -1.96 -4.63 -20.30
C VAL A 73 -0.44 -4.69 -20.36
N TYR A 74 0.21 -3.54 -20.29
CA TYR A 74 1.65 -3.42 -20.05
C TYR A 74 1.96 -3.75 -18.59
N THR A 75 2.83 -4.73 -18.37
CA THR A 75 3.26 -5.14 -17.03
C THR A 75 4.65 -4.67 -16.64
N LEU A 76 5.39 -4.09 -17.58
CA LEU A 76 6.70 -3.46 -17.38
C LEU A 76 6.81 -2.30 -18.36
N GLY A 77 7.64 -1.32 -18.05
CA GLY A 77 7.94 -0.19 -18.92
C GLY A 77 7.91 1.13 -18.18
N ASP A 78 8.37 2.15 -18.90
CA ASP A 78 8.49 3.54 -18.46
C ASP A 78 7.50 4.38 -19.28
N PHE A 79 6.51 4.98 -18.62
CA PHE A 79 5.41 5.69 -19.27
C PHE A 79 5.29 7.12 -18.76
N ALA A 80 5.12 8.08 -19.67
CA ALA A 80 4.90 9.47 -19.31
C ALA A 80 3.48 9.67 -18.76
N HIS A 81 3.38 10.30 -17.59
CA HIS A 81 2.10 10.65 -16.97
C HIS A 81 2.16 12.04 -16.33
N ALA A 82 1.02 12.72 -16.33
CA ALA A 82 0.85 13.92 -15.53
C ALA A 82 0.77 13.57 -14.04
N LEU A 83 1.55 14.28 -13.22
CA LEU A 83 1.49 14.21 -11.77
C LEU A 83 1.77 15.60 -11.20
N SER A 84 0.72 16.29 -10.77
CA SER A 84 0.82 17.64 -10.22
C SER A 84 1.80 17.70 -9.05
N GLY A 85 2.64 18.72 -9.01
CA GLY A 85 3.65 18.91 -7.98
C GLY A 85 4.89 18.02 -8.13
N ALA A 86 5.01 17.23 -9.21
CA ALA A 86 6.24 16.51 -9.52
C ALA A 86 7.40 17.47 -9.81
N THR A 87 8.54 17.22 -9.17
CA THR A 87 9.80 17.96 -9.35
C THR A 87 10.95 16.96 -9.43
N ALA A 88 12.13 17.40 -9.91
CA ALA A 88 13.31 16.54 -10.02
C ALA A 88 13.75 15.89 -8.69
N ALA A 89 13.38 16.47 -7.54
CA ALA A 89 13.62 15.88 -6.22
C ALA A 89 12.78 14.61 -5.97
N HIS A 90 11.82 14.30 -6.84
CA HIS A 90 10.93 13.15 -6.68
C HIS A 90 11.36 11.92 -7.46
N VAL A 91 12.47 11.99 -8.20
CA VAL A 91 13.04 10.79 -8.85
C VAL A 91 13.34 9.74 -7.79
N GLY A 92 12.90 8.50 -8.03
CA GLY A 92 13.01 7.39 -7.08
C GLY A 92 11.82 7.23 -6.14
N ARG A 93 10.97 8.26 -5.98
CA ARG A 93 9.83 8.20 -5.05
C ARG A 93 8.74 7.22 -5.53
N PRO A 94 8.05 6.53 -4.61
CA PRO A 94 6.89 5.70 -4.93
C PRO A 94 5.72 6.56 -5.41
N VAL A 95 4.97 6.03 -6.37
CA VAL A 95 3.79 6.65 -6.96
C VAL A 95 2.59 5.74 -6.74
N PHE A 96 1.45 6.34 -6.42
CA PHE A 96 0.19 5.67 -6.16
C PHE A 96 -0.89 6.19 -7.10
N ALA A 97 -1.91 5.36 -7.33
CA ALA A 97 -3.08 5.71 -8.12
C ALA A 97 -4.34 5.66 -7.25
N SER A 98 -5.14 6.71 -7.30
CA SER A 98 -6.47 6.77 -6.66
C SER A 98 -7.58 6.31 -7.61
N SER A 99 -7.35 6.42 -8.92
CA SER A 99 -8.22 5.94 -9.98
C SER A 99 -7.41 5.52 -11.21
N ASP A 100 -8.10 5.11 -12.26
CA ASP A 100 -7.54 4.64 -13.53
C ASP A 100 -6.83 5.71 -14.37
N ASP A 101 -6.88 6.99 -13.98
CA ASP A 101 -6.15 8.09 -14.64
C ASP A 101 -5.61 9.13 -13.64
N THR A 102 -5.63 8.84 -12.33
CA THR A 102 -5.21 9.82 -11.30
C THR A 102 -4.06 9.27 -10.47
N LEU A 103 -2.89 9.92 -10.58
CA LEU A 103 -1.69 9.62 -9.80
C LEU A 103 -1.53 10.58 -8.61
N THR A 104 -0.85 10.09 -7.57
CA THR A 104 -0.53 10.83 -6.36
C THR A 104 0.74 10.28 -5.69
N PHE A 105 1.41 11.11 -4.89
CA PHE A 105 2.48 10.66 -3.98
C PHE A 105 1.95 10.17 -2.63
N THR A 106 0.64 10.26 -2.40
CA THR A 106 -0.01 9.88 -1.14
C THR A 106 -0.42 8.42 -1.18
N SER A 107 0.08 7.61 -0.24
CA SER A 107 -0.21 6.18 -0.15
C SER A 107 -1.55 5.82 0.50
N ASP A 108 -2.26 6.79 1.07
CA ASP A 108 -3.44 6.64 1.94
C ASP A 108 -4.61 5.85 1.30
N GLY A 109 -4.53 4.53 1.37
CA GLY A 109 -5.45 3.60 0.69
C GLY A 109 -5.30 3.54 -0.83
N ASN A 110 -4.41 4.34 -1.42
CA ASN A 110 -4.17 4.36 -2.86
C ASN A 110 -3.30 3.18 -3.29
N THR A 111 -3.47 2.76 -4.54
CA THR A 111 -2.76 1.60 -5.07
C THR A 111 -1.36 2.00 -5.50
N TYR A 112 -0.33 1.35 -4.96
CA TYR A 112 1.04 1.49 -5.46
C TYR A 112 1.13 0.99 -6.92
N VAL A 113 1.64 1.83 -7.82
CA VAL A 113 1.77 1.53 -9.26
C VAL A 113 3.20 1.49 -9.75
N GLY A 114 4.16 2.03 -9.00
CA GLY A 114 5.57 2.06 -9.38
C GLY A 114 6.35 3.21 -8.77
N VAL A 115 7.45 3.59 -9.43
CA VAL A 115 8.35 4.67 -8.99
C VAL A 115 8.59 5.69 -10.10
N VAL A 116 8.93 6.91 -9.71
CA VAL A 116 9.38 7.95 -10.66
C VAL A 116 10.77 7.59 -11.18
N SER A 117 10.88 7.30 -12.48
CA SER A 117 12.17 7.08 -13.14
C SER A 117 12.83 8.39 -13.59
N ASP A 118 12.04 9.37 -14.01
CA ASP A 118 12.52 10.69 -14.46
C ASP A 118 11.38 11.74 -14.38
N VAL A 119 11.73 13.03 -14.44
CA VAL A 119 10.80 14.17 -14.42
C VAL A 119 11.16 15.10 -15.59
N PRO A 120 10.61 14.87 -16.80
CA PRO A 120 10.99 15.60 -18.01
C PRO A 120 10.51 17.06 -17.99
N GLY A 121 9.49 17.36 -17.20
CA GLY A 121 8.92 18.70 -17.05
C GLY A 121 8.16 18.85 -15.74
N SER A 122 7.86 20.09 -15.36
CA SER A 122 7.06 20.37 -14.17
C SER A 122 5.67 19.73 -14.30
N GLY A 123 5.29 18.91 -13.32
CA GLY A 123 3.99 18.25 -13.32
C GLY A 123 3.90 17.01 -14.23
N GLU A 124 5.01 16.52 -14.77
CA GLU A 124 5.10 15.32 -15.59
C GLU A 124 6.16 14.37 -15.04
N ILE A 125 5.87 13.08 -15.04
CA ILE A 125 6.81 12.04 -14.62
C ILE A 125 6.93 10.96 -15.68
N ILE A 126 8.08 10.30 -15.72
CA ILE A 126 8.21 8.97 -16.31
C ILE A 126 8.01 7.95 -15.20
N LEU A 127 6.87 7.27 -15.21
CA LEU A 127 6.51 6.23 -14.26
C LEU A 127 7.06 4.87 -14.72
N ARG A 128 7.92 4.27 -13.89
CA ARG A 128 8.33 2.87 -14.05
C ARG A 128 7.34 1.96 -13.33
N LEU A 129 6.65 1.10 -14.07
CA LEU A 129 5.60 0.23 -13.50
C LEU A 129 6.18 -0.86 -12.58
N ASP A 130 5.51 -1.12 -11.45
CA ASP A 130 5.77 -2.27 -10.57
C ASP A 130 4.46 -2.99 -10.17
N VAL A 131 4.02 -3.89 -11.05
CA VAL A 131 2.79 -4.69 -10.92
C VAL A 131 2.89 -5.76 -9.83
N GLY A 132 4.11 -6.12 -9.42
CA GLY A 132 4.35 -7.17 -8.44
C GLY A 132 4.55 -6.67 -7.02
N ARG A 133 4.54 -5.35 -6.80
CA ARG A 133 5.00 -4.71 -5.54
C ARG A 133 6.36 -5.26 -5.11
N ARG A 134 7.25 -5.56 -6.07
CA ARG A 134 8.48 -6.31 -5.82
C ARG A 134 9.44 -5.56 -4.91
N GLN A 135 9.29 -4.24 -4.84
CA GLN A 135 10.14 -3.38 -4.04
C GLN A 135 9.62 -3.18 -2.62
N VAL A 136 8.35 -3.50 -2.34
CA VAL A 136 7.75 -3.32 -1.01
C VAL A 136 8.29 -4.36 -0.03
N LYS A 137 8.80 -3.88 1.10
CA LYS A 137 9.30 -4.67 2.24
C LYS A 137 8.51 -4.30 3.48
N THR A 138 8.37 -5.26 4.40
CA THR A 138 7.63 -5.05 5.66
C THR A 138 8.55 -5.21 6.87
N ILE A 139 8.49 -4.24 7.77
CA ILE A 139 9.05 -4.30 9.12
C ILE A 139 7.93 -4.76 10.04
N VAL A 140 8.23 -5.70 10.93
CA VAL A 140 7.29 -6.15 11.98
C VAL A 140 7.96 -5.94 13.33
N HIS A 141 7.31 -5.19 14.22
CA HIS A 141 7.76 -4.99 15.59
C HIS A 141 6.67 -5.39 16.57
N ALA A 142 7.01 -6.25 17.53
CA ALA A 142 6.08 -6.64 18.58
C ALA A 142 6.13 -5.65 19.75
N VAL A 143 4.95 -5.27 20.22
CA VAL A 143 4.74 -4.51 21.45
C VAL A 143 4.07 -5.44 22.45
N GLU A 144 4.69 -5.59 23.61
CA GLU A 144 4.16 -6.36 24.74
C GLU A 144 2.88 -5.74 25.30
N ASP A 145 2.16 -6.53 26.11
CA ASP A 145 1.05 -6.01 26.89
C ASP A 145 1.54 -4.92 27.85
N LEU A 146 0.89 -3.77 27.80
CA LEU A 146 1.18 -2.62 28.65
C LEU A 146 0.17 -2.61 29.79
N SER A 147 0.62 -2.33 31.02
CA SER A 147 -0.32 -2.03 32.10
C SER A 147 -1.22 -0.86 31.69
N ALA A 148 -2.47 -0.85 32.16
CA ALA A 148 -3.42 0.24 31.84
C ALA A 148 -2.81 1.62 32.11
N GLY A 149 -2.94 2.54 31.14
CA GLY A 149 -2.38 3.90 31.21
C GLY A 149 -0.85 3.99 31.10
N SER A 150 -0.16 2.90 30.79
CA SER A 150 1.30 2.94 30.57
C SER A 150 1.64 3.35 29.15
N ASP A 151 2.67 4.19 29.02
CA ASP A 151 3.10 4.76 27.75
C ASP A 151 4.41 4.18 27.24
N ILE A 152 4.60 4.27 25.92
CA ILE A 152 5.89 4.13 25.25
C ILE A 152 6.20 5.48 24.58
N ALA A 153 7.27 6.15 24.99
CA ALA A 153 7.60 7.47 24.45
C ALA A 153 8.21 7.39 23.03
N ALA A 154 9.28 6.62 22.84
CA ALA A 154 9.96 6.46 21.55
C ALA A 154 10.84 5.21 21.56
N ARG A 155 10.25 4.04 21.31
CA ARG A 155 10.99 2.77 21.27
C ARG A 155 11.46 2.49 19.85
N ALA A 156 12.77 2.24 19.68
CA ALA A 156 13.33 1.88 18.38
C ALA A 156 12.78 0.55 17.85
N MET A 157 12.34 0.57 16.59
CA MET A 157 11.81 -0.60 15.87
C MET A 157 12.80 -1.09 14.82
N HIS A 158 13.39 -0.17 14.05
CA HIS A 158 14.23 -0.49 12.90
C HIS A 158 15.15 0.69 12.57
N ALA A 159 16.33 0.40 12.03
CA ALA A 159 17.24 1.40 11.48
C ALA A 159 17.45 1.14 9.99
N PHE A 160 17.24 2.15 9.16
CA PHE A 160 17.38 2.02 7.72
C PHE A 160 18.86 2.01 7.32
N GLY A 161 19.29 1.01 6.55
CA GLY A 161 20.67 0.94 6.04
C GLY A 161 20.92 1.80 4.78
N LYS A 162 19.84 2.25 4.13
CA LYS A 162 19.79 3.01 2.88
C LYS A 162 18.55 3.89 2.88
N GLU A 163 18.49 4.81 1.93
CA GLU A 163 17.28 5.57 1.66
C GLU A 163 16.09 4.63 1.40
N ALA A 164 14.94 4.98 1.94
CA ALA A 164 13.69 4.25 1.83
C ALA A 164 12.50 5.21 1.86
N TRP A 165 11.37 4.78 1.29
CA TRP A 165 10.09 5.47 1.41
C TRP A 165 9.08 4.61 2.14
N ILE A 166 8.55 5.11 3.24
CA ILE A 166 7.49 4.47 3.99
C ILE A 166 6.18 4.64 3.22
N VAL A 167 5.49 3.53 2.97
CA VAL A 167 4.27 3.50 2.14
C VAL A 167 3.05 3.03 2.91
N GLY A 168 3.23 2.42 4.08
CA GLY A 168 2.11 2.01 4.93
C GLY A 168 2.53 1.77 6.37
N ALA A 169 1.60 1.96 7.29
CA ALA A 169 1.78 1.63 8.70
C ALA A 169 0.45 1.12 9.27
N ARG A 170 0.50 0.03 10.03
CA ARG A 170 -0.70 -0.58 10.64
C ARG A 170 -0.38 -1.20 11.99
N VAL A 171 -1.41 -1.29 12.80
CA VAL A 171 -1.41 -2.07 14.05
C VAL A 171 -2.14 -3.38 13.80
N VAL A 172 -1.59 -4.49 14.29
CA VAL A 172 -2.24 -5.81 14.29
C VAL A 172 -2.42 -6.25 15.73
N ASN A 173 -3.66 -6.39 16.19
CA ASN A 173 -3.92 -6.89 17.53
C ASN A 173 -3.56 -8.38 17.61
N GLN A 174 -2.76 -8.80 18.59
CA GLN A 174 -2.31 -10.19 18.74
C GLN A 174 -3.08 -11.02 19.78
N ALA A 175 -3.92 -10.45 20.65
CA ALA A 175 -4.79 -11.20 21.58
C ALA A 175 -5.70 -10.30 22.47
N THR A 176 -6.82 -10.89 22.91
CA THR A 176 -7.91 -10.33 23.76
C THR A 176 -8.48 -8.98 23.33
N THR A 177 -9.72 -8.73 23.74
CA THR A 177 -10.36 -7.42 23.52
C THR A 177 -9.59 -6.36 24.30
N ALA A 178 -9.11 -5.34 23.60
CA ALA A 178 -8.53 -4.16 24.24
C ALA A 178 -9.52 -3.61 25.27
N ALA A 179 -9.02 -3.22 26.44
CA ALA A 179 -9.86 -2.85 27.57
C ALA A 179 -9.73 -1.36 27.88
N GLY A 180 -10.85 -0.72 28.26
CA GLY A 180 -10.86 0.64 28.79
C GLY A 180 -10.38 1.72 27.81
N ILE A 181 -10.39 1.45 26.50
CA ILE A 181 -10.16 2.45 25.45
C ILE A 181 -11.51 3.09 25.10
N ASP A 182 -11.66 4.38 25.40
CA ASP A 182 -12.86 5.18 25.14
C ASP A 182 -12.49 6.63 24.84
N ASP A 183 -13.49 7.52 24.69
CA ASP A 183 -13.24 8.93 24.36
C ASP A 183 -12.57 9.74 25.50
N SER A 184 -12.64 9.26 26.74
CA SER A 184 -11.95 9.86 27.90
C SER A 184 -10.57 9.26 28.12
N ASN A 185 -10.36 8.03 27.67
CA ASN A 185 -9.14 7.27 27.80
C ASN A 185 -8.70 6.71 26.43
N PRO A 186 -8.27 7.58 25.51
CA PRO A 186 -7.86 7.13 24.19
C PRO A 186 -6.53 6.38 24.24
N CYS A 187 -6.29 5.53 23.25
CA CYS A 187 -4.98 4.93 22.98
C CYS A 187 -4.45 5.52 21.67
N VAL A 188 -3.32 6.23 21.71
CA VAL A 188 -2.67 6.76 20.51
C VAL A 188 -1.47 5.90 20.18
N VAL A 189 -1.44 5.31 18.99
CA VAL A 189 -0.25 4.63 18.48
C VAL A 189 0.31 5.46 17.34
N ALA A 190 1.62 5.76 17.40
CA ALA A 190 2.31 6.46 16.34
C ALA A 190 3.62 5.77 15.97
N VAL A 191 3.93 5.83 14.68
CA VAL A 191 5.25 5.54 14.12
C VAL A 191 5.91 6.88 13.84
N GLN A 192 7.16 7.02 14.25
CA GLN A 192 7.93 8.25 14.16
C GLN A 192 9.32 8.00 13.58
N LYS A 193 9.91 9.04 13.00
CA LYS A 193 11.27 9.08 12.46
C LYS A 193 11.93 10.37 12.89
N GLY A 194 13.05 10.32 13.62
CA GLY A 194 13.76 11.52 14.09
C GLY A 194 12.89 12.49 14.91
N GLY A 195 11.89 11.97 15.64
CA GLY A 195 10.91 12.76 16.41
C GLY A 195 9.75 13.33 15.59
N GLN A 196 9.73 13.13 14.27
CA GLN A 196 8.62 13.51 13.42
C GLN A 196 7.64 12.36 13.26
N THR A 197 6.34 12.65 13.34
CA THR A 197 5.29 11.66 13.09
C THR A 197 5.29 11.21 11.64
N VAL A 198 5.38 9.90 11.44
CA VAL A 198 5.23 9.26 10.13
C VAL A 198 3.79 8.82 9.93
N ALA A 199 3.21 8.14 10.92
CA ALA A 199 1.81 7.75 10.93
C ALA A 199 1.31 7.75 12.36
N SER A 200 0.06 8.14 12.60
CA SER A 200 -0.53 8.02 13.93
C SER A 200 -2.02 7.85 13.86
N LYS A 201 -2.56 7.05 14.78
CA LYS A 201 -4.00 6.92 14.96
C LYS A 201 -4.37 6.97 16.42
N THR A 202 -5.42 7.72 16.70
CA THR A 202 -6.11 7.72 17.98
C THR A 202 -7.22 6.69 17.94
N PHE A 203 -7.16 5.73 18.85
CA PHE A 203 -8.19 4.74 19.08
C PHE A 203 -9.07 5.17 20.26
N ASN A 204 -10.39 5.10 20.04
CA ASN A 204 -11.44 5.53 20.97
C ASN A 204 -12.78 4.87 20.58
N THR A 205 -13.92 5.37 21.08
CA THR A 205 -15.24 4.79 20.76
C THR A 205 -15.57 4.88 19.26
N GLY A 206 -15.18 5.99 18.61
CA GLY A 206 -15.45 6.24 17.19
C GLY A 206 -14.50 5.52 16.23
N ALA A 207 -13.29 5.21 16.68
CA ALA A 207 -12.28 4.45 15.97
C ALA A 207 -11.73 3.37 16.90
N PRO A 208 -12.45 2.24 17.09
CA PRO A 208 -12.05 1.22 18.05
C PRO A 208 -10.69 0.62 17.69
N PHE A 209 -9.96 0.22 18.74
CA PHE A 209 -8.76 -0.60 18.55
C PHE A 209 -9.15 -1.90 17.83
N PRO A 210 -8.33 -2.41 16.87
CA PRO A 210 -8.70 -3.58 16.09
C PRO A 210 -9.07 -4.78 16.96
N ASP A 211 -10.06 -5.54 16.52
CA ASP A 211 -10.43 -6.83 17.12
C ASP A 211 -9.24 -7.81 17.10
N ALA A 212 -9.29 -8.82 17.97
CA ALA A 212 -8.24 -9.81 18.07
C ALA A 212 -7.89 -10.43 16.70
N ASN A 213 -6.59 -10.45 16.38
CA ASN A 213 -6.03 -10.94 15.11
C ASN A 213 -6.49 -10.16 13.87
N THR A 214 -6.90 -8.90 14.04
CA THR A 214 -7.22 -8.01 12.94
C THR A 214 -6.27 -6.82 12.89
N ALA A 215 -6.15 -6.23 11.70
CA ALA A 215 -5.29 -5.08 11.45
C ALA A 215 -6.11 -3.80 11.30
N SER A 216 -5.55 -2.68 11.75
CA SER A 216 -6.07 -1.34 11.50
C SER A 216 -4.96 -0.45 10.96
N SER A 217 -5.23 0.25 9.85
CA SER A 217 -4.31 1.27 9.33
C SER A 217 -4.10 2.38 10.37
N LEU A 218 -2.86 2.87 10.47
CA LEU A 218 -2.51 4.08 11.23
C LEU A 218 -2.80 5.38 10.47
N GLY A 219 -3.41 5.30 9.29
CA GLY A 219 -3.85 6.44 8.49
C GLY A 219 -2.78 6.94 7.52
N THR A 220 -2.87 8.21 7.17
CA THR A 220 -2.02 8.87 6.19
C THR A 220 -0.55 8.84 6.60
N ILE A 221 0.32 8.51 5.65
CA ILE A 221 1.77 8.58 5.85
C ILE A 221 2.26 10.01 5.58
N SER A 222 2.96 10.57 6.56
CA SER A 222 3.68 11.84 6.52
C SER A 222 5.18 11.59 6.68
N ASN A 223 6.04 12.54 6.29
CA ASN A 223 7.50 12.43 6.48
C ASN A 223 8.06 11.06 6.05
N ALA A 224 7.59 10.61 4.88
CA ALA A 224 7.71 9.23 4.41
C ALA A 224 9.13 8.86 3.99
N ASP A 225 9.94 9.85 3.63
CA ASP A 225 11.36 9.68 3.36
C ASP A 225 12.07 9.15 4.60
N ALA A 226 13.06 8.28 4.43
CA ALA A 226 13.99 7.89 5.47
C ALA A 226 15.38 7.74 4.86
N ASP A 227 16.36 8.39 5.45
CA ASP A 227 17.75 8.32 5.00
C ASP A 227 18.48 7.12 5.61
N GLY A 228 19.63 6.77 5.03
CA GLY A 228 20.52 5.79 5.64
C GLY A 228 20.96 6.24 7.04
N GLY A 229 20.63 5.45 8.06
CA GLY A 229 20.87 5.74 9.47
C GLY A 229 19.64 6.23 10.23
N ASP A 230 18.56 6.60 9.55
CA ASP A 230 17.31 6.98 10.22
C ASP A 230 16.73 5.79 10.99
N VAL A 231 16.25 6.06 12.20
CA VAL A 231 15.64 5.08 13.09
C VAL A 231 14.14 5.32 13.18
N LEU A 232 13.37 4.30 12.85
CA LEU A 232 11.94 4.26 13.15
C LEU A 232 11.72 3.92 14.61
N THR A 233 10.82 4.68 15.23
CA THR A 233 10.38 4.46 16.60
C THR A 233 8.87 4.33 16.68
N VAL A 234 8.38 3.50 17.58
CA VAL A 234 6.96 3.48 17.99
C VAL A 234 6.77 4.29 19.27
N SER A 235 5.67 5.01 19.33
CA SER A 235 5.13 5.59 20.56
C SER A 235 3.71 5.08 20.81
N VAL A 236 3.38 4.89 22.08
CA VAL A 236 2.05 4.55 22.58
C VAL A 236 1.71 5.52 23.70
N THR A 237 0.58 6.20 23.59
CA THR A 237 0.08 7.09 24.65
C THR A 237 -1.31 6.62 25.06
N ASN A 238 -1.44 6.13 26.28
CA ASN A 238 -2.66 5.54 26.81
C ASN A 238 -3.32 6.48 27.81
N GLY A 239 -4.64 6.63 27.71
CA GLY A 239 -5.46 7.16 28.79
C GLY A 239 -5.41 6.25 30.02
N ALA A 240 -5.82 6.78 31.18
CA ALA A 240 -5.60 6.12 32.48
C ALA A 240 -6.13 4.67 32.56
N THR A 241 -7.24 4.36 31.88
CA THR A 241 -7.81 3.01 31.82
C THR A 241 -7.50 2.24 30.55
N ALA A 242 -6.87 2.88 29.56
CA ALA A 242 -6.62 2.27 28.26
C ALA A 242 -5.56 1.18 28.38
N ASN A 243 -5.93 -0.02 27.96
CA ASN A 243 -5.01 -1.13 27.74
C ASN A 243 -5.26 -1.74 26.33
N PRO A 244 -4.37 -1.49 25.35
CA PRO A 244 -4.48 -2.07 24.02
C PRO A 244 -4.17 -3.58 23.96
N GLY A 245 -3.60 -4.17 25.02
CA GLY A 245 -3.06 -5.51 24.99
C GLY A 245 -1.78 -5.61 24.15
N PRO A 246 -1.29 -6.84 23.87
CA PRO A 246 -0.15 -7.04 22.98
C PRO A 246 -0.55 -6.84 21.50
N PHE A 247 0.30 -6.17 20.73
CA PHE A 247 0.06 -5.93 19.31
C PHE A 247 1.35 -5.90 18.49
N LEU A 248 1.22 -5.99 17.17
CA LEU A 248 2.31 -5.73 16.23
C LEU A 248 2.14 -4.34 15.63
N VAL A 249 3.26 -3.68 15.36
CA VAL A 249 3.33 -2.58 14.42
C VAL A 249 4.00 -3.09 13.16
N GLU A 250 3.29 -2.98 12.03
CA GLU A 250 3.82 -3.34 10.72
C GLU A 250 4.00 -2.06 9.89
N VAL A 251 5.17 -1.89 9.31
CA VAL A 251 5.51 -0.74 8.46
C VAL A 251 6.00 -1.26 7.11
N ASP A 252 5.32 -0.86 6.05
CA ASP A 252 5.70 -1.17 4.68
C ASP A 252 6.54 -0.03 4.11
N TYR A 253 7.63 -0.36 3.43
CA TYR A 253 8.52 0.60 2.79
C TYR A 253 9.06 0.09 1.45
N VAL A 254 9.51 1.01 0.60
CA VAL A 254 10.15 0.75 -0.70
C VAL A 254 11.59 1.24 -0.66
#